data_AF-A0A2V4B6N7-F1
#
_entry.id   AF-A0A2V4B6N7-F1
#
_cell.length_a   1.000
_cell.length_b   1.000
_cell.length_c   1.000
_cell.angle_alpha   90.00
_cell.angle_beta   90.00
_cell.angle_gamma   90.00
#
_symmetry.space_group_name_H-M   'P 1'
#
loop_
_entity.id
_entity.type
_entity.pdbx_description
1 polymer ?
#
loop_
_entity_poly.entity_id
_entity_poly.type
_entity_poly.pdbx_seq_one_letter_code
_entity_poly.pdbx_strand_id
1 'polypeptide(L)'
;MTGQPTQHTVRGEQAAYELESLLATGPFAAALRAAIRARGLGLERIQYRLRRRGVPVSLATLSHWQSGRCRPERPGSLAALRYLEEVVDVPPGSLLRLLSVDEAEVRR
;
A
#
# COMPACT_ATOMS: atom_id res chain seq x y z
N MET A 1 -31.34 30.31 -9.14
CA MET A 1 -30.54 29.80 -10.28
C MET A 1 -29.46 28.91 -9.69
N THR A 2 -29.73 27.60 -9.67
CA THR A 2 -28.96 26.58 -8.95
C THR A 2 -27.90 26.02 -9.88
N GLY A 3 -26.64 25.99 -9.47
CA GLY A 3 -25.54 25.50 -10.29
C GLY A 3 -24.28 25.24 -9.48
N GLN A 4 -24.36 24.44 -8.43
CA GLN A 4 -23.16 23.80 -7.89
C GLN A 4 -23.09 22.38 -8.45
N PRO A 5 -22.18 22.10 -9.39
CA PRO A 5 -21.93 20.72 -9.81
C PRO A 5 -21.40 19.94 -8.59
N THR A 6 -22.02 18.78 -8.37
CA THR A 6 -21.74 17.80 -7.32
C THR A 6 -20.27 17.38 -7.29
N GLN A 7 -19.51 17.90 -6.34
CA GLN A 7 -18.08 17.62 -6.12
C GLN A 7 -17.79 16.24 -5.48
N HIS A 8 -18.78 15.36 -5.36
CA HIS A 8 -18.64 14.10 -4.62
C HIS A 8 -18.05 12.94 -5.44
N THR A 9 -18.18 12.93 -6.77
CA THR A 9 -17.66 11.83 -7.62
C THR A 9 -16.15 11.94 -7.86
N VAL A 10 -15.65 13.17 -8.02
CA VAL A 10 -14.25 13.44 -8.39
C VAL A 10 -13.26 12.90 -7.33
N ARG A 11 -13.63 12.92 -6.05
CA ARG A 11 -12.71 12.53 -4.96
C ARG A 11 -12.31 11.04 -5.01
N GLY A 12 -13.20 10.16 -5.47
CA GLY A 12 -12.90 8.73 -5.62
C GLY A 12 -11.93 8.46 -6.76
N GLU A 13 -12.16 9.11 -7.90
CA GLU A 13 -11.29 9.01 -9.08
C GLU A 13 -9.91 9.62 -8.80
N GLN A 14 -9.84 10.76 -8.11
CA GLN A 14 -8.58 11.40 -7.71
C GLN A 14 -7.75 10.50 -6.79
N ALA A 15 -8.38 9.80 -5.83
CA ALA A 15 -7.67 8.86 -4.96
C ALA A 15 -7.13 7.64 -5.72
N ALA A 16 -7.84 7.19 -6.76
CA ALA A 16 -7.37 6.12 -7.64
C ALA A 16 -6.18 6.59 -8.49
N TYR A 17 -6.26 7.76 -9.12
CA TYR A 17 -5.13 8.35 -9.87
C TYR A 17 -3.91 8.63 -8.99
N GLU A 18 -4.10 9.14 -7.76
CA GLU A 18 -3.02 9.34 -6.80
C GLU A 18 -2.36 7.99 -6.44
N LEU A 19 -3.16 6.96 -6.19
CA LEU A 19 -2.66 5.61 -5.94
C LEU A 19 -1.89 5.07 -7.14
N GLU A 20 -2.40 5.16 -8.35
CA GLU A 20 -1.73 4.69 -9.57
C GLU A 20 -0.39 5.41 -9.79
N SER A 21 -0.35 6.73 -9.61
CA SER A 21 0.87 7.53 -9.68
C SER A 21 1.89 7.09 -8.61
N LEU A 22 1.44 6.88 -7.37
CA LEU A 22 2.27 6.37 -6.28
C LEU A 22 2.79 4.95 -6.54
N LEU A 23 1.99 4.08 -7.15
CA LEU A 23 2.40 2.73 -7.55
C LEU A 23 3.40 2.73 -8.71
N ALA A 24 3.42 3.78 -9.54
CA ALA A 24 4.34 3.90 -10.66
C ALA A 24 5.73 4.40 -10.23
N THR A 25 5.78 5.47 -9.44
CA THR A 25 7.05 6.15 -9.10
C THR A 25 7.12 6.67 -7.66
N GLY A 26 6.10 6.43 -6.84
CA GLY A 26 6.06 6.93 -5.48
C GLY A 26 6.86 6.09 -4.49
N PRO A 27 7.14 6.62 -3.30
CA PRO A 27 7.79 5.84 -2.25
C PRO A 27 6.85 4.72 -1.77
N PHE A 28 7.42 3.54 -1.52
CA PHE A 28 6.68 2.35 -1.08
C PHE A 28 5.73 2.65 0.09
N ALA A 29 6.20 3.40 1.09
CA ALA A 29 5.43 3.74 2.27
C ALA A 29 4.17 4.57 1.95
N ALA A 30 4.27 5.52 1.00
CA ALA A 30 3.13 6.33 0.57
C ALA A 30 2.14 5.51 -0.26
N ALA A 31 2.63 4.71 -1.22
CA ALA A 31 1.80 3.82 -2.01
C ALA A 31 1.05 2.80 -1.15
N LEU A 32 1.72 2.20 -0.16
CA LEU A 32 1.11 1.28 0.79
C LEU A 32 0.00 1.96 1.60
N ARG A 33 0.24 3.18 2.10
CA ARG A 33 -0.75 3.94 2.86
C ARG A 33 -1.96 4.31 1.99
N ALA A 34 -1.72 4.74 0.75
CA ALA A 34 -2.76 5.08 -0.21
C ALA A 34 -3.61 3.85 -0.56
N ALA A 35 -3.00 2.69 -0.82
CA ALA A 35 -3.70 1.45 -1.14
C ALA A 35 -4.60 0.99 0.01
N ILE A 36 -4.07 1.04 1.25
CA ILE A 36 -4.83 0.68 2.46
C ILE A 36 -6.02 1.63 2.67
N ARG A 37 -5.81 2.95 2.45
CA ARG A 37 -6.86 3.96 2.56
C ARG A 37 -7.93 3.81 1.48
N ALA A 38 -7.53 3.56 0.23
CA ALA A 38 -8.44 3.31 -0.88
C ALA A 38 -9.32 2.08 -0.62
N ARG A 39 -8.77 1.03 0.01
CA ARG A 39 -9.55 -0.15 0.41
C ARG A 39 -10.36 0.01 1.69
N GLY A 40 -10.08 1.05 2.48
CA GLY A 40 -10.73 1.27 3.78
C GLY A 40 -10.43 0.18 4.81
N LEU A 41 -9.27 -0.48 4.72
CA LEU A 41 -8.88 -1.56 5.62
C LEU A 41 -7.99 -1.05 6.76
N GLY A 42 -8.25 -1.50 7.99
CA GLY A 42 -7.33 -1.28 9.12
C GLY A 42 -6.15 -2.25 9.09
N LEU A 43 -5.01 -1.84 9.69
CA LEU A 43 -3.80 -2.66 9.81
C LEU A 43 -4.06 -4.01 10.50
N GLU A 44 -4.93 -4.03 11.51
CA GLU A 44 -5.32 -5.25 12.22
C GLU A 44 -5.99 -6.25 11.29
N ARG A 45 -6.87 -5.77 10.39
CA ARG A 45 -7.60 -6.63 9.45
C ARG A 45 -6.68 -7.20 8.39
N ILE A 46 -5.69 -6.41 7.95
CA ILE A 46 -4.62 -6.86 7.06
C ILE A 46 -3.78 -7.94 7.76
N GLN A 47 -3.29 -7.65 8.97
CA GLN A 47 -2.53 -8.61 9.78
C GLN A 47 -3.30 -9.93 9.96
N TYR A 48 -4.57 -9.87 10.31
CA TYR A 48 -5.41 -11.04 10.49
C TYR A 48 -5.50 -11.89 9.21
N ARG A 49 -5.70 -11.25 8.04
CA ARG A 49 -5.73 -11.95 6.75
C ARG A 49 -4.38 -12.58 6.39
N LEU A 50 -3.27 -11.89 6.64
CA LEU A 50 -1.92 -12.41 6.41
C LEU A 50 -1.62 -13.63 7.29
N ARG A 51 -1.97 -13.55 8.58
CA ARG A 51 -1.87 -14.67 9.53
C ARG A 51 -2.67 -15.89 9.08
N ARG A 52 -3.91 -15.70 8.60
CA ARG A 52 -4.73 -16.79 8.07
C ARG A 52 -4.15 -17.46 6.83
N ARG A 53 -3.31 -16.78 6.06
CA ARG A 53 -2.60 -17.33 4.90
C ARG A 53 -1.25 -17.96 5.26
N GLY A 54 -0.93 -18.09 6.56
CA GLY A 54 0.31 -18.69 7.03
C GLY A 54 1.52 -17.76 7.02
N VAL A 55 1.32 -16.45 6.86
CA VAL A 55 2.40 -15.45 6.85
C VAL A 55 2.19 -14.44 7.98
N PRO A 56 2.64 -14.73 9.21
CA PRO A 56 2.43 -13.84 10.34
C PRO A 56 3.32 -12.60 10.22
N VAL A 57 2.69 -11.41 10.21
CA VAL A 57 3.37 -10.11 10.29
C VAL A 57 2.82 -9.34 11.49
N SER A 58 3.69 -8.71 12.29
CA SER A 58 3.28 -7.92 13.44
C SER A 58 2.68 -6.57 13.01
N LEU A 59 1.73 -6.04 13.79
CA LEU A 59 1.13 -4.73 13.52
C LEU A 59 2.19 -3.62 13.52
N ALA A 60 3.15 -3.72 14.45
CA ALA A 60 4.33 -2.87 14.48
C ALA A 60 5.07 -2.93 13.14
N THR A 61 5.36 -4.12 12.60
CA THR A 61 6.05 -4.26 11.30
C THR A 61 5.28 -3.58 10.17
N LEU A 62 3.96 -3.76 10.08
CA LEU A 62 3.13 -3.07 9.08
C LEU A 62 3.17 -1.54 9.26
N SER A 63 3.17 -1.06 10.50
CA SER A 63 3.28 0.37 10.81
C SER A 63 4.65 0.95 10.43
N HIS A 64 5.73 0.18 10.65
CA HIS A 64 7.07 0.56 10.22
C HIS A 64 7.18 0.61 8.69
N TRP A 65 6.52 -0.30 7.98
CA TRP A 65 6.42 -0.28 6.51
C TRP A 65 5.70 0.98 6.01
N GLN A 66 4.59 1.39 6.63
CA GLN A 66 3.87 2.62 6.30
C GLN A 66 4.62 3.92 6.64
N SER A 67 5.63 3.84 7.50
CA SER A 67 6.46 4.98 7.90
C SER A 67 7.79 5.02 7.15
N GLY A 68 8.08 4.01 6.32
CA GLY A 68 9.38 3.84 5.67
C GLY A 68 10.54 3.52 6.63
N ARG A 69 10.24 3.19 7.90
CA ARG A 69 11.27 2.89 8.92
C ARG A 69 11.88 1.50 8.78
N CYS A 70 11.13 0.56 8.22
CA CYS A 70 11.62 -0.78 7.89
C CYS A 70 10.99 -1.23 6.58
N ARG A 71 11.69 -2.11 5.85
CA ARG A 71 11.23 -2.66 4.58
C ARG A 71 11.09 -4.18 4.63
N PRO A 72 10.21 -4.77 3.82
CA PRO A 72 10.11 -6.21 3.68
C PRO A 72 11.27 -6.78 2.81
N GLU A 73 12.36 -7.19 3.44
CA GLU A 73 13.52 -7.80 2.73
C GLU A 73 13.53 -9.33 2.79
N ARG A 74 12.94 -9.90 3.85
CA ARG A 74 12.97 -11.35 4.07
C ARG A 74 11.96 -12.07 3.18
N PRO A 75 12.20 -13.34 2.80
CA PRO A 75 11.28 -14.14 1.98
C PRO A 75 9.85 -14.17 2.54
N GLY A 76 9.70 -14.31 3.86
CA GLY A 76 8.39 -14.28 4.52
C GLY A 76 7.69 -12.93 4.42
N SER A 77 8.42 -11.82 4.53
CA SER A 77 7.86 -10.48 4.38
C SER A 77 7.47 -10.17 2.94
N LEU A 78 8.25 -10.65 1.96
CA LEU A 78 7.91 -10.55 0.54
C LEU A 78 6.66 -11.37 0.20
N ALA A 79 6.52 -12.57 0.76
CA ALA A 79 5.29 -13.36 0.63
C ALA A 79 4.09 -12.63 1.28
N ALA A 80 4.28 -12.03 2.45
CA ALA A 80 3.24 -11.22 3.08
C ALA A 80 2.85 -10.01 2.22
N LEU A 81 3.81 -9.37 1.56
CA LEU A 81 3.55 -8.24 0.68
C LEU A 81 2.70 -8.64 -0.53
N ARG A 82 3.00 -9.77 -1.18
CA ARG A 82 2.17 -10.29 -2.29
C ARG A 82 0.72 -10.50 -1.87
N TYR A 83 0.50 -11.10 -0.69
CA TYR A 83 -0.85 -11.27 -0.16
C TYR A 83 -1.50 -9.96 0.27
N LEU A 84 -0.70 -8.99 0.73
CA LEU A 84 -1.19 -7.66 1.04
C LEU A 84 -1.72 -6.99 -0.23
N GLU A 85 -0.99 -7.09 -1.36
CA GLU A 85 -1.40 -6.54 -2.66
C GLU A 85 -2.79 -7.07 -3.07
N GLU A 86 -3.02 -8.38 -2.95
CA GLU A 86 -4.34 -8.98 -3.19
C GLU A 86 -5.42 -8.46 -2.23
N VAL A 87 -5.08 -8.22 -0.96
CA VAL A 87 -6.03 -7.74 0.05
C VAL A 87 -6.45 -6.29 -0.20
N VAL A 88 -5.51 -5.45 -0.64
CA VAL A 88 -5.76 -4.05 -0.99
C VAL A 88 -6.21 -3.86 -2.44
N ASP A 89 -6.30 -4.94 -3.22
CA ASP A 89 -6.81 -4.96 -4.60
C ASP A 89 -5.94 -4.18 -5.58
N VAL A 90 -4.62 -4.18 -5.37
CA VAL A 90 -3.65 -3.57 -6.27
C VAL A 90 -3.02 -4.63 -7.17
N PRO A 91 -2.50 -4.25 -8.35
CA PRO A 91 -1.85 -5.20 -9.24
C PRO A 91 -0.67 -5.90 -8.52
N PRO A 92 -0.53 -7.22 -8.70
CA PRO A 92 0.52 -7.97 -8.05
C PRO A 92 1.88 -7.50 -8.55
N GLY A 93 2.81 -7.29 -7.63
CA GLY A 93 4.14 -6.80 -7.94
C GLY A 93 4.28 -5.27 -8.02
N SER A 94 3.19 -4.50 -7.93
CA SER A 94 3.27 -3.03 -7.93
C SER A 94 4.02 -2.50 -6.71
N LEU A 95 3.71 -2.97 -5.51
CA LEU A 95 4.41 -2.55 -4.30
C LEU A 95 5.82 -3.15 -4.24
N LEU A 96 6.01 -4.38 -4.73
CA LEU A 96 7.33 -5.01 -4.84
C LEU A 96 8.29 -4.20 -5.72
N ARG A 97 7.81 -3.68 -6.86
CA ARG A 97 8.62 -2.84 -7.75
C ARG A 97 9.11 -1.58 -7.03
N LEU A 98 8.26 -0.96 -6.21
CA LEU A 98 8.62 0.24 -5.46
C LEU A 98 9.75 0.00 -4.47
N LEU A 99 9.86 -1.21 -3.90
CA LEU A 99 10.99 -1.54 -3.04
C LEU A 99 12.30 -1.42 -3.81
N SER A 100 12.38 -1.91 -5.05
CA SER A 100 13.60 -1.79 -5.86
C SER A 100 13.99 -0.35 -6.21
N VAL A 101 13.00 0.55 -6.36
CA VAL A 101 13.24 1.98 -6.63
C VAL A 101 13.68 2.72 -5.36
N ASP A 102 13.02 2.43 -4.24
CA ASP A 102 13.29 3.02 -2.91
C ASP A 102 14.64 2.54 -2.32
N GLU A 103 15.11 1.34 -2.69
CA GLU A 103 16.48 0.86 -2.45
C GLU A 103 17.54 1.73 -3.14
N ALA A 104 17.23 2.27 -4.32
CA ALA A 104 18.15 3.14 -5.05
C ALA A 104 18.28 4.53 -4.40
N GLU A 105 17.27 5.00 -3.67
CA GLU A 105 17.28 6.30 -2.98
C GLU A 105 18.04 6.26 -1.64
N VAL A 106 17.97 5.18 -0.85
CA VAL A 106 18.68 5.10 0.46
C VAL A 106 20.20 5.03 0.32
N ARG A 107 20.69 4.72 -0.88
CA ARG A 107 22.13 4.61 -1.18
C ARG A 107 22.72 5.85 -1.87
N ARG A 108 21.95 6.94 -1.97
CA ARG A 108 22.42 8.27 -2.41
C ARG A 108 22.62 9.20 -1.22
#